data_AF-A0A939VRP4-F1
#
_entry.id   AF-A0A939VRP4-F1
#
_cell.length_a   1.000
_cell.length_b   1.000
_cell.length_c   1.000
_cell.angle_alpha   90.00
_cell.angle_beta   90.00
_cell.angle_gamma   90.00
#
_symmetry.space_group_name_H-M   'P 1'
#
loop_
_entity.id
_entity.type
_entity.pdbx_description
1 polymer ?
#
loop_
_entity_poly.entity_id
_entity_poly.type
_entity_poly.pdbx_seq_one_letter_code
_entity_poly.pdbx_strand_id
1 'polypeptide(L)'
;MYFSNHNEKIVYINHYSGLLEVEGEGLLCKEDAVIWPYGEKGWQDQYDTLSIKEGITGLGDGYLDAFPKIDCLILSRTVESVATSPLLDKRLLKNKVLIRGEYDSFAESFAQEKGLKFLHCDIPLAEDDIGNHYEHDIITLRFHLKAAPDIHYNCFTPGSSAGSYGGGEYAKELPNDFYAGCSLEQFAGNFPERLHEQLMGNEMLARFLNTANKRIKKR
;
A
#
# COMPACT_ATOMS: atom_id res chain seq x y z
N MET A 1 0.71 18.07 -2.52
CA MET A 1 1.43 17.79 -1.25
C MET A 1 0.98 18.81 -0.23
N TYR A 2 0.66 18.36 0.98
CA TYR A 2 0.26 19.20 2.11
C TYR A 2 1.08 18.83 3.35
N PHE A 3 1.16 19.75 4.31
CA PHE A 3 1.91 19.55 5.56
C PHE A 3 0.97 19.67 6.74
N SER A 4 1.14 18.83 7.77
CA SER A 4 0.46 19.03 9.04
C SER A 4 0.86 20.39 9.65
N ASN A 5 -0.12 21.15 10.13
CA ASN A 5 0.10 22.37 10.92
C ASN A 5 0.60 22.06 12.33
N HIS A 6 0.46 20.82 12.80
CA HIS A 6 0.79 20.41 14.15
C HIS A 6 2.18 19.78 14.25
N ASN A 7 2.54 18.97 13.26
CA ASN A 7 3.78 18.21 13.23
C ASN A 7 4.45 18.35 11.87
N GLU A 8 5.56 19.10 11.82
CA GLU A 8 6.30 19.37 10.59
C GLU A 8 6.88 18.11 9.92
N LYS A 9 6.95 16.99 10.63
CA LYS A 9 7.37 15.70 10.08
C LYS A 9 6.27 14.96 9.33
N ILE A 10 5.01 15.40 9.44
CA ILE A 10 3.88 14.73 8.79
C ILE A 10 3.58 15.41 7.46
N VAL A 11 3.68 14.62 6.40
CA VAL A 11 3.44 15.04 5.02
C VAL A 11 2.31 14.23 4.41
N TYR A 12 1.46 14.93 3.67
CA TYR A 12 0.34 14.36 2.94
C TYR A 12 0.59 14.47 1.44
N ILE A 13 0.63 13.34 0.75
CA ILE A 13 0.84 13.26 -0.71
C ILE A 13 -0.48 12.85 -1.35
N ASN A 14 -1.04 13.74 -2.16
CA ASN A 14 -2.27 13.47 -2.91
C ASN A 14 -1.89 12.76 -4.21
N HIS A 15 -2.44 11.56 -4.39
CA HIS A 15 -2.48 10.88 -5.67
C HIS A 15 -3.88 11.09 -6.26
N TYR A 16 -3.96 11.62 -7.48
CA TYR A 16 -5.16 12.10 -8.17
C TYR A 16 -6.38 11.15 -8.23
N SER A 17 -6.25 9.91 -7.77
CA SER A 17 -7.26 8.85 -7.74
C SER A 17 -7.98 8.69 -6.39
N GLY A 18 -8.03 9.72 -5.53
CA GLY A 18 -8.68 9.64 -4.21
C GLY A 18 -7.83 8.94 -3.14
N LEU A 19 -6.58 8.62 -3.48
CA LEU A 19 -5.57 8.09 -2.56
C LEU A 19 -4.80 9.22 -1.90
N LEU A 20 -4.88 9.27 -0.58
CA LEU A 20 -4.05 10.13 0.26
C LEU A 20 -2.98 9.30 0.95
N GLU A 21 -1.74 9.63 0.68
CA GLU A 21 -0.59 9.02 1.33
C GLU A 21 -0.11 9.91 2.48
N VAL A 22 0.21 9.29 3.62
CA VAL A 22 0.67 9.97 4.84
C VAL A 22 2.04 9.42 5.20
N GLU A 23 3.03 10.30 5.14
CA GLU A 23 4.43 10.03 5.50
C GLU A 23 4.80 10.79 6.78
N GLY A 24 5.76 10.25 7.52
CA GLY A 24 6.33 10.89 8.70
C GLY A 24 6.70 9.90 9.79
N GLU A 25 6.80 10.39 11.02
CA GLU A 25 7.24 9.62 12.17
C GLU A 25 6.30 9.75 13.36
N GLY A 26 6.06 8.63 14.06
CA GLY A 26 5.37 8.60 15.34
C GLY A 26 3.85 8.42 15.26
N LEU A 27 3.16 8.84 16.33
CA LEU A 27 1.72 8.68 16.49
C LEU A 27 1.00 9.89 15.89
N LEU A 28 0.08 9.65 14.95
CA LEU A 28 -0.76 10.72 14.37
C LEU A 28 -1.85 11.13 15.37
N CYS A 29 -2.05 12.42 15.59
CA CYS A 29 -3.13 12.96 16.41
C CYS A 29 -4.17 13.70 15.57
N LYS A 30 -5.33 14.00 16.14
CA LYS A 30 -6.41 14.71 15.43
C LYS A 30 -5.93 16.04 14.82
N GLU A 31 -5.05 16.74 15.51
CA GLU A 31 -4.49 18.02 15.09
C GLU A 31 -3.64 17.88 13.82
N ASP A 32 -3.06 16.70 13.56
CA ASP A 32 -2.30 16.43 12.34
C ASP A 32 -3.14 16.42 11.07
N ALA A 33 -4.45 16.26 11.17
CA ALA A 33 -5.36 16.33 10.03
C ALA A 33 -5.66 17.77 9.58
N VAL A 34 -5.06 18.78 10.23
CA VAL A 34 -5.16 20.20 9.87
C VAL A 34 -3.92 20.60 9.07
N ILE A 35 -4.10 21.11 7.84
CA ILE A 35 -2.99 21.31 6.88
C ILE A 35 -2.66 22.79 6.55
N TRP A 36 -1.42 23.04 6.10
CA TRP A 36 -0.91 24.31 5.53
C TRP A 36 -0.75 24.23 3.99
N PRO A 37 -0.80 25.34 3.20
CA PRO A 37 -1.18 26.73 3.54
C PRO A 37 -2.66 27.04 3.39
N TYR A 38 -3.41 26.12 2.79
CA TYR A 38 -4.81 26.34 2.43
C TYR A 38 -5.60 25.16 2.96
N GLY A 39 -5.98 25.25 4.23
CA GLY A 39 -6.95 24.34 4.82
C GLY A 39 -8.31 24.55 4.19
N GLU A 40 -8.49 24.11 2.94
CA GLU A 40 -9.80 24.03 2.31
C GLU A 40 -10.68 23.18 3.23
N LYS A 41 -11.80 23.76 3.68
CA LYS A 41 -12.76 23.04 4.51
C LYS A 41 -13.21 21.79 3.75
N GLY A 42 -13.03 20.62 4.35
CA GLY A 42 -13.46 19.35 3.77
C GLY A 42 -12.50 18.78 2.73
N TRP A 43 -11.21 19.19 2.68
CA TRP A 43 -10.23 18.53 1.80
C TRP A 43 -10.16 17.01 2.04
N GLN A 44 -10.33 16.57 3.28
CA GLN A 44 -10.38 15.16 3.66
C GLN A 44 -11.53 14.39 3.00
N ASP A 45 -12.62 15.08 2.62
CA ASP A 45 -13.78 14.47 1.95
C ASP A 45 -13.50 14.09 0.50
N GLN A 46 -12.33 14.43 -0.03
CA GLN A 46 -11.90 14.10 -1.39
C GLN A 46 -11.23 12.72 -1.48
N TYR A 47 -10.91 12.10 -0.34
CA TYR A 47 -10.15 10.86 -0.30
C TYR A 47 -10.99 9.73 0.29
N ASP A 48 -10.97 8.59 -0.40
CA ASP A 48 -11.58 7.33 0.02
C ASP A 48 -10.52 6.33 0.50
N THR A 49 -9.27 6.50 0.06
CA THR A 49 -8.16 5.64 0.43
C THR A 49 -7.12 6.43 1.21
N LEU A 50 -6.79 5.97 2.42
CA LEU A 50 -5.73 6.52 3.24
C LEU A 50 -4.59 5.52 3.36
N SER A 51 -3.38 5.88 2.93
CA SER A 51 -2.19 5.04 2.98
C SER A 51 -1.18 5.60 3.97
N ILE A 52 -1.05 4.92 5.10
CA ILE A 52 -0.12 5.26 6.19
C ILE A 52 1.21 4.56 5.93
N LYS A 53 2.28 5.33 5.72
CA LYS A 53 3.61 4.79 5.39
C LYS A 53 4.43 4.38 6.60
N GLU A 54 5.55 3.73 6.33
CA GLU A 54 6.51 3.35 7.38
C GLU A 54 7.04 4.60 8.10
N GLY A 55 7.33 4.45 9.38
CA GLY A 55 7.72 5.53 10.29
C GLY A 55 6.58 5.98 11.20
N ILE A 56 5.33 5.92 10.72
CA ILE A 56 4.14 6.15 11.54
C ILE A 56 3.88 4.92 12.41
N THR A 57 3.71 5.12 13.71
CA THR A 57 3.51 4.05 14.70
C THR A 57 2.06 3.85 15.12
N GLY A 58 1.18 4.80 14.82
CA GLY A 58 -0.23 4.64 15.11
C GLY A 58 -1.10 5.81 14.67
N LEU A 59 -2.41 5.59 14.80
CA LEU A 59 -3.45 6.59 14.55
C LEU A 59 -4.18 6.85 15.87
N GLY A 60 -3.94 8.00 16.48
CA GLY A 60 -4.48 8.40 17.77
C GLY A 60 -5.96 8.82 17.75
N ASP A 61 -6.49 9.10 18.93
CA ASP A 61 -7.90 9.41 19.13
C ASP A 61 -8.39 10.54 18.22
N GLY A 62 -9.46 10.27 17.49
CA GLY A 62 -10.12 11.25 16.62
C GLY A 62 -9.37 11.56 15.31
N TYR A 63 -8.21 10.96 15.03
CA TYR A 63 -7.52 11.17 13.75
C TYR A 63 -8.36 10.68 12.57
N LEU A 64 -8.82 9.43 12.62
CA LEU A 64 -9.66 8.87 11.56
C LEU A 64 -11.02 9.57 11.44
N ASP A 65 -11.50 10.27 12.47
CA ASP A 65 -12.74 11.05 12.39
C ASP A 65 -12.65 12.24 11.44
N ALA A 66 -11.44 12.71 11.12
CA ALA A 66 -11.24 13.74 10.11
C ALA A 66 -11.50 13.25 8.68
N PHE A 67 -11.55 11.93 8.45
CA PHE A 67 -11.68 11.32 7.13
C PHE A 67 -12.96 10.46 7.05
N PRO A 68 -14.14 11.08 6.87
CA PRO A 68 -15.43 10.39 7.01
C PRO A 68 -15.78 9.45 5.85
N LYS A 69 -15.13 9.62 4.68
CA LYS A 69 -15.41 8.86 3.46
C LYS A 69 -14.48 7.67 3.21
N ILE A 70 -13.54 7.39 4.12
CA ILE A 70 -12.61 6.28 3.94
C ILE A 70 -13.39 4.98 3.73
N ASP A 71 -13.04 4.27 2.66
CA ASP A 71 -13.44 2.91 2.35
C ASP A 71 -12.23 1.96 2.30
N CYS A 72 -11.01 2.48 2.25
CA CYS A 72 -9.78 1.70 2.25
C CYS A 72 -8.70 2.35 3.15
N LEU A 73 -8.19 1.58 4.11
CA LEU A 73 -7.10 2.00 4.99
C LEU A 73 -5.90 1.08 4.77
N ILE A 74 -4.82 1.61 4.20
CA ILE A 74 -3.57 0.90 3.99
C ILE A 74 -2.64 1.25 5.16
N LEU A 75 -2.27 0.26 5.95
CA LEU A 75 -1.42 0.42 7.13
C LEU A 75 -0.07 -0.25 6.88
N SER A 76 1.00 0.53 7.00
CA SER A 76 2.36 0.01 7.00
C SER A 76 2.63 -0.90 8.19
N ARG A 77 3.74 -1.63 8.13
CA ARG A 77 4.14 -2.56 9.18
C ARG A 77 4.51 -1.89 10.49
N THR A 78 4.89 -0.61 10.48
CA THR A 78 5.25 0.15 11.68
C THR A 78 4.04 0.59 12.49
N VAL A 79 2.83 0.55 11.91
CA VAL A 79 1.60 0.89 12.64
C VAL A 79 1.29 -0.23 13.63
N GLU A 80 1.23 0.12 14.92
CA GLU A 80 0.97 -0.82 16.02
C GLU A 80 -0.36 -0.54 16.72
N SER A 81 -1.00 0.60 16.44
CA SER A 81 -2.26 0.96 17.07
C SER A 81 -3.14 1.87 16.20
N VAL A 82 -4.45 1.67 16.31
CA VAL A 82 -5.48 2.57 15.78
C VAL A 82 -6.48 2.78 16.90
N ALA A 83 -6.51 4.00 17.43
CA ALA A 83 -7.45 4.38 18.45
C ALA A 83 -8.87 4.37 17.87
N THR A 84 -9.80 3.71 18.56
CA THR A 84 -11.16 3.51 18.09
C THR A 84 -12.19 3.93 19.12
N SER A 85 -13.34 4.38 18.61
CA SER A 85 -14.52 4.70 19.39
C SER A 85 -15.73 3.90 18.88
N PRO A 86 -16.80 3.71 19.69
CA PRO A 86 -18.00 3.02 19.24
C PRO A 86 -18.67 3.64 17.99
N LEU A 87 -18.47 4.95 17.78
CA LEU A 87 -18.96 5.65 16.59
C LEU A 87 -18.11 5.35 15.37
N LEU A 88 -16.78 5.35 15.54
CA LEU A 88 -15.84 5.00 14.47
C LEU A 88 -16.02 3.55 14.05
N ASP A 89 -16.09 2.60 14.98
CA ASP A 89 -16.27 1.17 14.68
C ASP A 89 -17.56 0.93 13.86
N LYS A 90 -18.67 1.57 14.25
CA LYS A 90 -19.92 1.53 13.48
C LYS A 90 -19.75 2.10 12.07
N ARG A 91 -18.99 3.18 11.91
CA ARG A 91 -18.73 3.81 10.62
C ARG A 91 -17.88 2.90 9.72
N LEU A 92 -16.79 2.34 10.24
CA LEU A 92 -15.92 1.44 9.50
C LEU A 92 -16.70 0.23 8.97
N LEU A 93 -17.54 -0.38 9.81
CA LEU A 93 -18.41 -1.50 9.43
C LEU A 93 -19.46 -1.09 8.39
N LYS A 94 -20.14 0.04 8.59
CA LYS A 94 -21.16 0.55 7.67
C LYS A 94 -20.58 0.82 6.27
N ASN A 95 -19.39 1.44 6.23
CA ASN A 95 -18.69 1.75 4.99
C ASN A 95 -18.01 0.52 4.37
N LYS A 96 -18.01 -0.63 5.08
CA LYS A 96 -17.31 -1.87 4.68
C LYS A 96 -15.84 -1.61 4.39
N VAL A 97 -15.19 -0.84 5.28
CA VAL A 97 -13.80 -0.43 5.10
C VAL A 97 -12.91 -1.66 4.89
N LEU A 98 -12.14 -1.63 3.81
CA LEU A 98 -11.07 -2.57 3.53
C LEU A 98 -9.82 -2.15 4.28
N ILE A 99 -9.26 -3.06 5.06
CA ILE A 99 -7.93 -2.88 5.62
C ILE A 99 -6.92 -3.55 4.70
N ARG A 100 -5.89 -2.81 4.29
CA ARG A 100 -4.73 -3.35 3.59
C ARG A 100 -3.48 -3.25 4.46
N GLY A 101 -2.62 -4.25 4.37
CA GLY A 101 -1.34 -4.28 5.08
C GLY A 101 -0.60 -5.58 4.82
N GLU A 102 0.57 -5.74 5.44
CA GLU A 102 1.32 -6.99 5.31
C GLU A 102 0.64 -8.12 6.09
N TYR A 103 0.83 -9.38 5.67
CA TYR A 103 0.42 -10.52 6.50
C TYR A 103 1.19 -10.56 7.83
N ASP A 104 0.52 -11.07 8.87
CA ASP A 104 1.07 -11.19 10.22
C ASP A 104 1.50 -9.82 10.78
N SER A 105 0.71 -8.79 10.48
CA SER A 105 0.88 -7.42 10.96
C SER A 105 -0.32 -6.98 11.81
N PHE A 106 -0.17 -5.86 12.51
CA PHE A 106 -1.27 -5.22 13.22
C PHE A 106 -2.48 -4.94 12.32
N ALA A 107 -2.26 -4.60 11.04
CA ALA A 107 -3.34 -4.32 10.10
C ALA A 107 -4.29 -5.53 9.96
N GLU A 108 -3.72 -6.73 9.91
CA GLU A 108 -4.50 -7.97 9.79
C GLU A 108 -5.26 -8.30 11.08
N SER A 109 -4.61 -8.19 12.24
CA SER A 109 -5.28 -8.44 13.52
C SER A 109 -6.38 -7.41 13.79
N PHE A 110 -6.12 -6.13 13.49
CA PHE A 110 -7.11 -5.06 13.59
C PHE A 110 -8.33 -5.31 12.71
N ALA A 111 -8.11 -5.72 11.44
CA ALA A 111 -9.21 -6.05 10.55
C ALA A 111 -10.05 -7.22 11.09
N GLN A 112 -9.41 -8.27 11.61
CA GLN A 112 -10.08 -9.42 12.21
C GLN A 112 -10.88 -9.02 13.47
N GLU A 113 -10.27 -8.27 14.39
CA GLU A 113 -10.89 -7.79 15.63
C GLU A 113 -12.14 -6.96 15.35
N LYS A 114 -12.07 -6.09 14.32
CA LYS A 114 -13.16 -5.19 13.95
C LYS A 114 -14.17 -5.81 12.99
N GLY A 115 -13.99 -7.06 12.57
CA GLY A 115 -14.87 -7.73 11.62
C GLY A 115 -14.86 -7.10 10.22
N LEU A 116 -13.73 -6.50 9.83
CA LEU A 116 -13.51 -5.86 8.53
C LEU A 116 -12.85 -6.83 7.55
N LYS A 117 -12.90 -6.51 6.26
CA LYS A 117 -12.15 -7.26 5.25
C LYS A 117 -10.68 -6.89 5.34
N PHE A 118 -9.83 -7.89 5.16
CA PHE A 118 -8.39 -7.72 5.03
C PHE A 118 -7.92 -8.16 3.64
N LEU A 119 -6.99 -7.41 3.05
CA LEU A 119 -6.28 -7.76 1.82
C LEU A 119 -4.80 -7.40 1.97
N HIS A 120 -3.89 -8.22 1.45
CA HIS A 120 -2.48 -7.85 1.47
C HIS A 120 -2.24 -6.54 0.69
N CYS A 121 -1.31 -5.70 1.15
CA CYS A 121 -0.85 -4.56 0.35
C CYS A 121 -0.03 -5.04 -0.86
N ASP A 122 -0.03 -4.26 -1.93
CA ASP A 122 0.77 -4.58 -3.11
C ASP A 122 2.26 -4.52 -2.75
N ILE A 123 3.06 -5.39 -3.35
CA ILE A 123 4.50 -5.49 -3.09
C ILE A 123 5.23 -4.93 -4.32
N PRO A 124 5.86 -3.75 -4.23
CA PRO A 124 6.80 -3.30 -5.26
C PRO A 124 7.91 -4.32 -5.38
N LEU A 125 8.19 -4.80 -6.59
CA LEU A 125 9.15 -5.88 -6.82
C LEU A 125 10.49 -5.37 -7.30
N ALA A 126 10.48 -4.61 -8.40
CA ALA A 126 11.67 -4.10 -9.03
C ALA A 126 11.32 -2.96 -10.01
N GLU A 127 12.32 -2.15 -10.30
CA GLU A 127 12.33 -1.22 -11.43
C GLU A 127 13.34 -1.71 -12.47
N ASP A 128 12.98 -1.70 -13.76
CA ASP A 128 13.81 -2.22 -14.84
C ASP A 128 14.05 -1.17 -15.94
N ASP A 129 15.31 -0.76 -16.11
CA ASP A 129 15.73 0.11 -17.20
C ASP A 129 16.21 -0.73 -18.39
N ILE A 130 15.34 -0.91 -19.38
CA ILE A 130 15.62 -1.69 -20.59
C ILE A 130 16.19 -0.77 -21.66
N GLY A 131 17.51 -0.54 -21.59
CA GLY A 131 18.22 0.39 -22.48
C GLY A 131 18.07 0.12 -23.98
N ASN A 132 17.83 -1.12 -24.39
CA ASN A 132 17.61 -1.48 -25.80
C ASN A 132 16.27 -0.99 -26.36
N HIS A 133 15.30 -0.72 -25.49
CA HIS A 133 13.95 -0.28 -25.85
C HIS A 133 13.66 1.15 -25.38
N TYR A 134 14.62 1.78 -24.67
CA TYR A 134 14.39 3.00 -23.92
C TYR A 134 13.09 2.87 -23.12
N GLU A 135 13.01 1.83 -22.31
CA GLU A 135 11.82 1.47 -21.54
C GLU A 135 12.21 1.41 -20.07
N HIS A 136 11.35 1.93 -19.21
CA HIS A 136 11.45 1.85 -17.76
C HIS A 136 10.20 1.16 -17.24
N ASP A 137 10.36 0.01 -16.60
CA ASP A 137 9.24 -0.78 -16.06
C ASP A 137 9.22 -0.69 -14.55
N ILE A 138 8.06 -0.36 -13.98
CA ILE A 138 7.78 -0.54 -12.56
C ILE A 138 6.98 -1.83 -12.39
N ILE A 139 7.56 -2.79 -11.67
CA ILE A 139 7.02 -4.14 -11.51
C ILE A 139 6.45 -4.29 -10.10
N THR A 140 5.19 -4.71 -9.99
CA THR A 140 4.48 -4.84 -8.70
C THR A 140 3.72 -6.16 -8.63
N LEU A 141 3.84 -6.88 -7.51
CA LEU A 141 2.93 -7.99 -7.18
C LEU A 141 1.66 -7.40 -6.56
N ARG A 142 0.55 -7.45 -7.30
CA ARG A 142 -0.73 -6.87 -6.88
C ARG A 142 -1.69 -7.90 -6.33
N PHE A 143 -2.43 -7.50 -5.30
CA PHE A 143 -3.46 -8.31 -4.66
C PHE A 143 -4.85 -7.74 -4.94
N HIS A 144 -5.79 -8.64 -5.26
CA HIS A 144 -7.15 -8.29 -5.63
C HIS A 144 -8.17 -8.89 -4.66
N LEU A 145 -9.25 -8.16 -4.38
CA LEU A 145 -10.32 -8.65 -3.49
C LEU A 145 -11.07 -9.88 -4.00
N LYS A 146 -11.16 -10.04 -5.33
CA LYS A 146 -12.02 -11.04 -5.98
C LYS A 146 -11.31 -11.83 -7.10
N ALA A 147 -10.02 -11.60 -7.29
CA ALA A 147 -9.22 -12.25 -8.33
C ALA A 147 -7.92 -12.79 -7.72
N ALA A 148 -7.27 -13.69 -8.46
CA ALA A 148 -5.93 -14.13 -8.10
C ALA A 148 -4.96 -12.94 -8.17
N PRO A 149 -3.91 -12.89 -7.34
CA PRO A 149 -2.87 -11.88 -7.47
C PRO A 149 -2.18 -11.97 -8.84
N ASP A 150 -1.62 -10.86 -9.30
CA ASP A 150 -0.92 -10.75 -10.58
C ASP A 150 0.43 -10.04 -10.43
N ILE A 151 1.31 -10.22 -11.42
CA ILE A 151 2.50 -9.38 -11.61
C ILE A 151 2.13 -8.30 -12.61
N HIS A 152 2.11 -7.07 -12.14
CA HIS A 152 1.80 -5.89 -12.92
C HIS A 152 3.06 -5.18 -13.38
N TYR A 153 3.05 -4.78 -14.64
CA TYR A 153 4.09 -4.00 -15.27
C TYR A 153 3.50 -2.68 -15.71
N ASN A 154 4.08 -1.59 -15.21
CA ASN A 154 3.80 -0.24 -15.68
C ASN A 154 5.01 0.25 -16.48
N CYS A 155 4.86 0.30 -17.80
CA CYS A 155 5.96 0.51 -18.74
C CYS A 155 5.95 1.96 -19.23
N PHE A 156 7.07 2.64 -19.07
CA PHE A 156 7.29 4.02 -19.52
C PHE A 156 8.33 4.03 -20.63
N THR A 157 8.00 4.65 -21.76
CA THR A 157 8.93 4.83 -22.87
C THR A 157 9.03 6.32 -23.21
N PRO A 158 10.22 6.95 -23.21
CA PRO A 158 10.43 8.23 -23.86
C PRO A 158 9.85 8.23 -25.28
N GLY A 159 8.94 9.16 -25.52
CA GLY A 159 8.41 9.46 -26.84
C GLY A 159 9.41 10.23 -27.70
N SER A 160 9.08 10.40 -28.97
CA SER A 160 9.97 11.00 -29.98
C SER A 160 10.19 12.51 -29.84
N SER A 161 9.54 13.18 -28.87
CA SER A 161 9.68 14.61 -28.60
C SER A 161 9.95 14.86 -27.12
N ALA A 162 10.72 15.92 -26.83
CA ALA A 162 10.99 16.35 -25.45
C ALA A 162 9.67 16.66 -24.73
N GLY A 163 9.26 15.77 -23.83
CA GLY A 163 8.05 15.90 -23.02
C GLY A 163 6.92 14.91 -23.34
N SER A 164 7.07 14.04 -24.35
CA SER A 164 6.13 12.93 -24.55
C SER A 164 6.70 11.68 -23.90
N TYR A 165 5.95 11.04 -23.00
CA TYR A 165 6.20 9.67 -22.55
C TYR A 165 5.05 8.82 -23.10
N GLY A 166 5.39 7.81 -23.90
CA GLY A 166 4.50 6.72 -24.22
C GLY A 166 4.56 5.65 -23.14
N GLY A 167 3.71 4.64 -23.24
CA GLY A 167 3.70 3.56 -22.28
C GLY A 167 2.42 2.78 -22.30
N GLY A 168 2.38 1.78 -21.43
CA GLY A 168 1.24 0.91 -21.28
C GLY A 168 1.33 0.12 -19.99
N GLU A 169 0.20 -0.49 -19.66
CA GLU A 169 0.07 -1.33 -18.49
C GLU A 169 -0.30 -2.73 -18.95
N TYR A 170 0.37 -3.74 -18.41
CA TYR A 170 -0.06 -5.12 -18.56
C TYR A 170 0.09 -5.90 -17.26
N ALA A 171 -0.58 -7.05 -17.18
CA ALA A 171 -0.55 -7.91 -16.03
C ALA A 171 -0.31 -9.35 -16.48
N LYS A 172 0.58 -10.04 -15.77
CA LYS A 172 0.86 -11.45 -15.92
C LYS A 172 0.20 -12.18 -14.77
N GLU A 173 -0.74 -13.06 -15.08
CA GLU A 173 -1.37 -13.92 -14.08
C GLU A 173 -0.30 -14.77 -13.38
N LEU A 174 -0.46 -14.92 -12.07
CA LEU A 174 0.38 -15.84 -11.31
C LEU A 174 -0.11 -17.27 -11.51
N PRO A 175 0.81 -18.26 -11.44
CA PRO A 175 0.42 -19.67 -11.43
C PRO A 175 -0.63 -19.96 -10.35
N ASN A 176 -1.54 -20.90 -10.61
CA ASN A 176 -2.59 -21.25 -9.64
C ASN A 176 -2.01 -21.77 -8.31
N ASP A 177 -0.80 -22.31 -8.34
CA ASP A 177 -0.02 -22.79 -7.22
C ASP A 177 0.99 -21.75 -6.71
N PHE A 178 0.84 -20.47 -7.05
CA PHE A 178 1.78 -19.41 -6.65
C PHE A 178 2.10 -19.38 -5.16
N TYR A 179 1.09 -19.64 -4.32
CA TYR A 179 1.29 -19.68 -2.88
C TYR A 179 2.01 -20.95 -2.41
N ALA A 180 2.15 -21.99 -3.22
CA ALA A 180 2.70 -23.29 -2.84
C ALA A 180 4.22 -23.26 -2.68
N GLY A 181 4.70 -22.96 -1.47
CA GLY A 181 6.06 -23.30 -1.05
C GLY A 181 7.18 -22.55 -1.80
N CYS A 182 6.87 -21.46 -2.50
CA CYS A 182 7.83 -20.71 -3.30
C CYS A 182 8.83 -20.00 -2.37
N SER A 183 10.12 -20.29 -2.52
CA SER A 183 11.20 -19.55 -1.86
C SER A 183 11.45 -18.22 -2.58
N LEU A 184 12.18 -17.30 -1.94
CA LEU A 184 12.56 -16.03 -2.54
C LEU A 184 13.41 -16.23 -3.80
N GLU A 185 14.36 -17.17 -3.75
CA GLU A 185 15.22 -17.55 -4.87
C GLU A 185 14.41 -18.13 -6.03
N GLN A 186 13.44 -18.99 -5.72
CA GLN A 186 12.55 -19.56 -6.73
C GLN A 186 11.66 -18.49 -7.36
N PHE A 187 11.15 -17.55 -6.55
CA PHE A 187 10.37 -16.42 -7.06
C PHE A 187 11.23 -15.57 -8.00
N ALA A 188 12.43 -15.17 -7.55
CA ALA A 188 13.36 -14.35 -8.32
C ALA A 188 13.82 -15.03 -9.61
N GLY A 189 13.97 -16.36 -9.62
CA GLY A 189 14.29 -17.14 -10.81
C GLY A 189 13.24 -17.11 -11.93
N ASN A 190 12.04 -16.58 -11.67
CA ASN A 190 11.02 -16.37 -12.71
C ASN A 190 11.16 -15.02 -13.45
N PHE A 191 12.12 -14.19 -13.04
CA PHE A 191 12.39 -12.87 -13.59
C PHE A 191 13.75 -12.86 -14.31
N PRO A 192 13.98 -11.88 -15.21
CA PRO A 192 15.30 -11.69 -15.79
C PRO A 192 16.39 -11.50 -14.74
N GLU A 193 17.58 -12.08 -14.97
CA GLU A 193 18.71 -12.08 -14.03
C GLU A 193 19.10 -10.68 -13.52
N ARG A 194 18.94 -9.64 -14.36
CA ARG A 194 19.22 -8.25 -13.98
C ARG A 194 18.36 -7.73 -12.82
N LEU A 195 17.20 -8.33 -12.59
CA LEU A 195 16.30 -7.98 -11.48
C LEU A 195 16.59 -8.78 -10.22
N HIS A 196 17.47 -9.78 -10.29
CA HIS A 196 17.67 -10.75 -9.23
C HIS A 196 18.09 -10.09 -7.91
N GLU A 197 19.02 -9.13 -7.94
CA GLU A 197 19.49 -8.43 -6.75
C GLU A 197 18.36 -7.63 -6.06
N GLN A 198 17.54 -6.92 -6.83
CA GLN A 198 16.40 -6.17 -6.29
C GLN A 198 15.38 -7.10 -5.63
N LEU A 199 15.05 -8.22 -6.28
CA LEU A 199 14.10 -9.20 -5.77
C LEU A 199 14.62 -9.91 -4.52
N MET A 200 15.90 -10.32 -4.52
CA MET A 200 16.53 -10.97 -3.38
C MET A 200 16.72 -10.03 -2.18
N GLY A 201 16.93 -8.74 -2.45
CA GLY A 201 16.99 -7.68 -1.42
C GLY A 201 15.63 -7.22 -0.90
N ASN A 202 14.53 -7.70 -1.48
CA ASN A 202 13.19 -7.24 -1.14
C ASN A 202 12.66 -7.92 0.13
N GLU A 203 12.82 -7.26 1.27
CA GLU A 203 12.41 -7.81 2.56
C GLU A 203 10.89 -8.02 2.66
N MET A 204 10.08 -7.15 2.05
CA MET A 204 8.63 -7.25 2.06
C MET A 204 8.16 -8.52 1.34
N LEU A 205 8.73 -8.78 0.16
CA LEU A 205 8.52 -10.01 -0.59
C LEU A 205 8.97 -11.24 0.20
N ALA A 206 10.16 -11.21 0.81
CA ALA A 206 10.69 -12.30 1.62
C ALA A 206 9.75 -12.63 2.79
N ARG A 207 9.27 -11.62 3.51
CA ARG A 207 8.29 -11.80 4.61
C ARG A 207 6.97 -12.36 4.10
N PHE A 208 6.45 -11.82 3.00
CA PHE A 208 5.22 -12.31 2.38
C PHE A 208 5.31 -13.80 2.04
N LEU A 209 6.34 -14.22 1.29
CA LEU A 209 6.52 -15.62 0.88
C LEU A 209 6.65 -16.54 2.08
N ASN A 210 7.46 -16.16 3.08
CA ASN A 210 7.62 -16.93 4.32
C ASN A 210 6.29 -17.12 5.06
N THR A 211 5.50 -16.06 5.19
CA THR A 211 4.21 -16.10 5.89
C THR A 211 3.16 -16.86 5.09
N ALA A 212 3.09 -16.67 3.78
CA ALA A 212 2.21 -17.42 2.89
C ALA A 212 2.48 -18.93 2.97
N ASN A 213 3.76 -19.33 2.92
CA ASN A 213 4.18 -20.73 3.03
C ASN A 213 3.80 -21.35 4.37
N LYS A 214 3.93 -20.61 5.47
CA LYS A 214 3.48 -21.07 6.80
C LYS A 214 1.96 -21.27 6.87
N ARG A 215 1.18 -20.41 6.20
CA ARG A 215 -0.29 -20.50 6.18
C ARG A 215 -0.79 -21.73 5.42
N ILE A 216 -0.10 -22.13 4.35
CA ILE A 216 -0.45 -23.34 3.61
C ILE A 216 -0.18 -24.59 4.42
N LYS A 217 0.96 -24.68 5.12
CA LYS A 217 1.28 -25.84 5.96
C LYS A 217 0.30 -26.09 7.11
N LYS A 218 -0.50 -25.08 7.47
CA LYS A 218 -1.53 -25.16 8.53
C LYS A 218 -2.91 -25.58 8.00
N ARG A 219 -3.08 -25.68 6.67
CA ARG A 219 -4.29 -26.20 6.02
C ARG A 219 -4.10 -27.67 5.68
#